data_AF-A0A9D1VRW6-F1
#
_entry.id   AF-A0A9D1VRW6-F1
#
_cell.length_a   1.000
_cell.length_b   1.000
_cell.length_c   1.000
_cell.angle_alpha   90.00
_cell.angle_beta   90.00
_cell.angle_gamma   90.00
#
_symmetry.space_group_name_H-M   'P 1'
#
loop_
_entity.id
_entity.type
_entity.pdbx_description
1 polymer ?
#
loop_
_entity_poly.entity_id
_entity_poly.type
_entity_poly.pdbx_seq_one_letter_code
_entity_poly.pdbx_strand_id
1 'polypeptide(L)'
;MKPTLFVLAAGMGSRYGGLKQLDGLGPNGETIMDYSIFDAIRGGFGKVVFVIRKDFEQDFREKVLNKYVNHIPVELVFQSLD
;
A
#
# COMPACT_ATOMS: atom_id res chain seq x y z
N MET A 1 15.88 -16.64 3.20
CA MET A 1 14.73 -16.14 2.42
C MET A 1 14.04 -15.07 3.26
N LYS A 2 13.71 -13.90 2.71
CA LYS A 2 12.96 -12.85 3.45
C LYS A 2 11.46 -12.96 3.12
N PRO A 3 10.54 -12.77 4.08
CA PRO A 3 9.11 -12.82 3.82
C PRO A 3 8.65 -11.63 2.96
N THR A 4 7.50 -11.79 2.29
CA THR A 4 6.85 -10.77 1.47
C THR A 4 5.54 -10.33 2.14
N LEU A 5 5.34 -9.02 2.27
CA LEU A 5 4.11 -8.46 2.82
C LEU A 5 3.12 -8.27 1.67
N PHE A 6 1.94 -8.87 1.79
CA PHE A 6 0.83 -8.62 0.89
C PHE A 6 -0.14 -7.61 1.53
N VAL A 7 -0.36 -6.49 0.84
CA VAL A 7 -1.32 -5.47 1.25
C VAL A 7 -2.52 -5.54 0.32
N LEU A 8 -3.67 -5.97 0.86
CA LEU A 8 -4.92 -6.06 0.11
C LEU A 8 -5.63 -4.71 0.13
N ALA A 9 -5.51 -3.95 -0.96
CA ALA A 9 -6.00 -2.58 -1.10
C ALA A 9 -6.96 -2.39 -2.28
N ALA A 10 -7.62 -3.46 -2.72
CA ALA A 10 -8.58 -3.45 -3.83
C ALA A 10 -10.01 -3.04 -3.45
N GLY A 11 -10.32 -2.88 -2.16
CA GLY A 11 -11.65 -2.48 -1.70
C GLY A 11 -11.93 -1.00 -1.97
N MET A 12 -13.08 -0.69 -2.59
CA MET A 12 -13.57 0.69 -2.65
C MET A 12 -14.16 1.10 -1.30
N GLY A 13 -13.66 2.19 -0.74
CA GLY A 13 -14.32 2.88 0.36
C GLY A 13 -15.57 3.59 -0.14
N SER A 14 -16.63 2.88 -0.54
CA SER A 14 -17.91 3.48 -0.97
C SER A 14 -18.52 4.38 0.11
N ARG A 15 -18.22 4.09 1.39
CA ARG A 15 -18.56 4.93 2.54
C ARG A 15 -17.72 6.21 2.65
N TYR A 16 -16.53 6.25 2.04
CA TYR A 16 -15.53 7.33 2.17
C TYR A 16 -15.34 8.15 0.88
N GLY A 17 -15.86 7.71 -0.26
CA GLY A 17 -15.79 8.44 -1.53
C GLY A 17 -14.40 8.48 -2.19
N GLY A 18 -13.43 7.66 -1.74
CA GLY A 18 -12.06 7.66 -2.25
C GLY A 18 -11.14 6.59 -1.62
N LEU A 19 -9.83 6.72 -1.87
CA LEU A 19 -8.78 5.85 -1.32
C LEU A 19 -8.54 6.17 0.17
N LYS A 20 -9.33 5.54 1.05
CA LYS A 20 -9.19 5.64 2.52
C LYS A 20 -7.77 5.36 3.01
N GLN A 21 -6.99 4.54 2.30
CA GLN A 21 -5.64 4.18 2.75
C GLN A 21 -4.65 5.35 2.75
N LEU A 22 -5.04 6.50 2.17
CA LEU A 22 -4.24 7.73 2.15
C LEU A 22 -4.55 8.69 3.30
N ASP A 23 -5.56 8.40 4.12
CA ASP A 23 -5.92 9.26 5.25
C ASP A 23 -4.81 9.25 6.31
N GLY A 24 -4.42 10.45 6.74
CA GLY A 24 -3.46 10.65 7.82
C GLY A 24 -4.04 10.17 9.15
N LEU A 25 -3.24 9.39 9.87
CA LEU A 25 -3.52 8.85 11.20
C LEU A 25 -2.54 9.37 12.24
N GLY A 26 -1.25 9.47 11.87
CA GLY A 26 -0.18 9.85 12.77
C GLY A 26 -0.06 11.37 12.97
N PRO A 27 0.74 11.79 13.98
CA PRO A 27 0.92 13.20 14.33
C PRO A 27 1.54 14.04 13.21
N ASN A 28 2.21 13.41 12.23
CA ASN A 28 2.78 14.09 11.06
C ASN A 28 2.07 13.70 9.75
N GLY A 29 0.86 13.14 9.83
CA GLY A 29 0.08 12.73 8.66
C GLY A 29 0.45 11.36 8.10
N GLU A 30 1.15 10.52 8.87
CA GLU A 30 1.44 9.14 8.50
C GLU A 30 0.13 8.34 8.35
N THR A 31 0.04 7.54 7.31
CA THR A 31 -1.09 6.64 7.07
C THR A 31 -0.91 5.33 7.86
N ILE A 32 -1.99 4.56 8.03
CA ILE A 32 -1.90 3.20 8.59
C ILE A 32 -0.95 2.29 7.78
N MET A 33 -0.82 2.56 6.48
CA MET A 33 0.07 1.83 5.58
C MET A 33 1.54 2.13 5.88
N ASP A 34 1.87 3.38 6.21
CA ASP A 34 3.23 3.80 6.59
C ASP A 34 3.71 3.03 7.82
N TYR A 35 2.87 2.92 8.85
CA TYR A 35 3.19 2.13 10.05
C TYR A 35 3.37 0.65 9.74
N SER A 36 2.46 0.06 8.93
CA SER A 36 2.51 -1.35 8.58
C SER A 36 3.79 -1.72 7.81
N ILE A 37 4.22 -0.86 6.88
CA ILE A 37 5.44 -1.08 6.08
C ILE A 37 6.68 -0.85 6.92
N PHE A 38 6.69 0.17 7.79
CA PHE A 38 7.78 0.41 8.72
C PHE A 38 8.03 -0.81 9.63
N ASP A 39 6.97 -1.36 10.21
CA ASP A 39 7.07 -2.55 11.05
C ASP A 39 7.48 -3.79 10.25
N ALA A 40 7.00 -3.95 9.02
CA ALA A 40 7.43 -5.05 8.15
C ALA A 40 8.92 -4.99 7.83
N ILE A 41 9.46 -3.80 7.52
CA ILE A 41 10.89 -3.60 7.30
C ILE A 41 11.69 -4.00 8.56
N ARG A 42 11.26 -3.53 9.74
CA ARG A 42 11.90 -3.89 11.03
C ARG A 42 11.76 -5.38 11.37
N GLY A 43 10.67 -6.00 10.95
CA GLY A 43 10.40 -7.44 11.06
C GLY A 43 11.17 -8.30 10.05
N GLY A 44 11.97 -7.70 9.17
CA GLY A 44 12.84 -8.42 8.25
C GLY A 44 12.19 -8.81 6.91
N PHE A 45 11.04 -8.22 6.57
CA PHE A 45 10.43 -8.40 5.25
C PHE A 45 11.33 -7.83 4.15
N GLY A 46 11.33 -8.52 3.01
CA GLY A 46 12.20 -8.17 1.87
C GLY A 46 11.49 -7.47 0.72
N LYS A 47 10.15 -7.49 0.72
CA LYS A 47 9.32 -6.97 -0.37
C LYS A 47 7.90 -6.67 0.13
N VAL A 48 7.26 -5.68 -0.48
CA VAL A 48 5.82 -5.42 -0.35
C VAL A 48 5.14 -5.63 -1.71
N VAL A 49 3.99 -6.30 -1.71
CA VAL A 49 3.13 -6.48 -2.88
C VAL A 49 1.77 -5.88 -2.56
N PHE A 50 1.34 -4.90 -3.36
CA PHE A 50 0.02 -4.29 -3.25
C PHE A 50 -0.94 -4.96 -4.23
N VAL A 51 -2.05 -5.46 -3.69
CA VAL A 51 -3.16 -5.99 -4.48
C VAL A 51 -4.20 -4.88 -4.61
N ILE A 52 -4.39 -4.36 -5.82
CA ILE A 52 -5.27 -3.22 -6.10
C ILE A 52 -6.23 -3.53 -7.24
N ARG A 53 -7.29 -2.72 -7.41
CA ARG A 53 -8.05 -2.73 -8.67
C ARG A 53 -7.26 -1.97 -9.73
N LYS A 54 -7.33 -2.44 -10.98
CA LYS A 54 -6.53 -1.90 -12.09
C LYS A 54 -6.84 -0.44 -12.42
N ASP A 55 -8.07 0.00 -12.21
CA ASP A 55 -8.51 1.38 -12.40
C ASP A 55 -7.82 2.39 -11.46
N PHE A 56 -7.24 1.92 -10.34
CA PHE A 56 -6.48 2.76 -9.42
C PHE A 56 -4.97 2.75 -9.65
N GLU A 57 -4.45 2.05 -10.67
CA GLU A 57 -3.01 1.86 -10.85
C GLU A 57 -2.23 3.18 -10.88
N GLN A 58 -2.67 4.14 -11.68
CA GLN A 58 -1.98 5.41 -11.85
C GLN A 58 -1.94 6.20 -10.53
N ASP A 59 -3.10 6.38 -9.89
CA ASP A 59 -3.20 7.04 -8.59
C ASP A 59 -2.31 6.37 -7.53
N PHE A 60 -2.28 5.04 -7.52
CA PHE A 60 -1.49 4.28 -6.56
C PHE A 60 0.02 4.44 -6.81
N ARG A 61 0.45 4.45 -8.09
CA ARG A 61 1.84 4.73 -8.46
C ARG A 61 2.28 6.13 -8.02
N GLU A 62 1.46 7.14 -8.31
CA GLU A 62 1.79 8.54 -8.03
C GLU A 62 1.77 8.87 -6.54
N LYS A 63 0.75 8.38 -5.81
CA LYS A 63 0.47 8.82 -4.42
C LYS A 63 1.00 7.85 -3.35
N VAL A 64 1.15 6.57 -3.67
CA VAL A 64 1.52 5.53 -2.69
C VAL A 64 2.93 5.00 -2.95
N LEU A 65 3.20 4.45 -4.14
CA LEU A 65 4.47 3.74 -4.39
C LEU A 65 5.71 4.63 -4.23
N ASN A 66 5.61 5.89 -4.64
CA ASN A 66 6.70 6.87 -4.50
C ASN A 66 7.18 7.03 -3.05
N LYS A 67 6.32 6.76 -2.05
CA LYS A 67 6.70 6.81 -0.63
C LYS A 67 7.63 5.68 -0.21
N TYR A 68 7.62 4.54 -0.91
CA TYR A 68 8.26 3.30 -0.43
C TYR A 68 9.37 2.76 -1.32
N VAL A 69 9.43 3.19 -2.59
CA VAL A 69 10.35 2.65 -3.61
C VAL A 69 11.83 2.69 -3.20
N ASN A 70 12.22 3.66 -2.37
CA ASN A 70 13.59 3.81 -1.86
C ASN A 70 13.86 3.09 -0.52
N HIS A 71 12.84 2.49 0.09
CA HIS A 71 12.93 1.85 1.41
C HIS A 71 12.85 0.33 1.32
N ILE A 72 12.01 -0.21 0.43
CA ILE A 72 11.81 -1.65 0.24
C ILE A 72 11.33 -1.90 -1.19
N PRO A 73 11.72 -3.01 -1.85
CA PRO A 73 11.13 -3.40 -3.12
C PRO A 73 9.61 -3.49 -3.05
N VAL A 74 8.94 -2.83 -4.00
CA VAL A 74 7.48 -2.76 -4.10
C VAL A 74 7.00 -3.28 -5.44
N GLU A 75 5.86 -3.97 -5.46
CA GLU A 75 5.21 -4.47 -6.68
C GLU A 75 3.70 -4.27 -6.60
N LEU A 76 3.07 -4.07 -7.76
CA LEU A 76 1.61 -4.04 -7.90
C LEU A 76 1.14 -5.33 -8.57
N VAL A 77 0.07 -5.90 -8.03
CA VAL A 77 -0.72 -6.94 -8.68
C VAL A 77 -2.19 -6.54 -8.67
N PHE A 78 -2.95 -7.06 -9.62
CA PHE A 78 -4.34 -6.64 -9.84
C PHE A 78 -5.32 -7.70 -9.37
N GLN A 79 -6.37 -7.26 -8.66
CA GLN A 79 -7.55 -8.06 -8.37
C GLN A 79 -8.71 -7.58 -9.24
N SER A 80 -9.40 -8.56 -9.85
CA SER A 80 -10.63 -8.39 -10.62
C SER A 80 -11.70 -9.34 -10.09
N LEU A 81 -12.98 -9.02 -10.35
CA LEU A 81 -14.13 -9.89 -9.99
C LEU A 81 -14.63 -10.72 -11.18
N ASP A 82 -14.20 -10.34 -12.38
CA ASP A 82 -14.20 -11.08 -13.63
C ASP A 82 -13.33 -12.35 -13.56
#